data_AF-A0A2S8HU99-F1
#
_entry.id   AF-A0A2S8HU99-F1
#
_cell.length_a   1.000
_cell.length_b   1.000
_cell.length_c   1.000
_cell.angle_alpha   90.00
_cell.angle_beta   90.00
_cell.angle_gamma   90.00
#
_symmetry.space_group_name_H-M   'P 1'
#
loop_
_entity.id
_entity.type
_entity.pdbx_description
1 polymer ?
#
loop_
_entity_poly.entity_id
_entity_poly.type
_entity_poly.pdbx_seq_one_letter_code
_entity_poly.pdbx_strand_id
1 'polypeptide(L)'
;MPNFKEVCPMNYQLTKDPATVIRLPDGATVPRHHRFWDEYQQWLASGGVPLLAMMEDAPEAEPEPAIVARSWRNQELAASQWLVDRDRDEQAAGTPLTLSSDQYHELLDYRQDLRDWPSTANFPKDFSKPLAPVWFKTTANGT
;
A
#
# COMPACT_ATOMS: atom_id res chain seq x y z
N MET A 1 10.67 1.82 -56.19
CA MET A 1 11.18 2.26 -54.88
C MET A 1 10.07 3.02 -54.19
N PRO A 2 9.42 2.50 -53.13
CA PRO A 2 8.39 3.28 -52.45
C PRO A 2 9.07 4.32 -51.56
N ASN A 3 8.62 5.56 -51.74
CA ASN A 3 9.07 6.76 -51.08
C ASN A 3 8.65 6.70 -49.60
N PHE A 4 9.55 6.26 -48.72
CA PHE A 4 9.40 6.42 -47.28
C PHE A 4 9.61 7.89 -46.96
N LYS A 5 8.60 8.73 -47.21
CA LYS A 5 8.43 9.94 -46.40
C LYS A 5 8.45 9.44 -44.97
N GLU A 6 9.39 9.91 -44.18
CA GLU A 6 9.43 9.72 -42.74
C GLU A 6 8.09 10.18 -42.18
N VAL A 7 7.15 9.25 -42.04
CA VAL A 7 5.88 9.49 -41.37
C VAL A 7 6.27 9.47 -39.91
N CYS A 8 6.40 10.66 -39.30
CA CYS A 8 6.53 10.76 -37.85
C CYS A 8 5.54 9.80 -37.20
N PRO A 9 5.96 8.95 -36.24
CA PRO A 9 5.09 7.92 -35.70
C PRO A 9 3.85 8.55 -35.08
N MET A 10 2.69 8.33 -35.71
CA MET A 10 1.40 8.85 -35.27
C MET A 10 0.87 7.96 -34.16
N ASN A 11 1.36 8.17 -32.94
CA ASN A 11 0.87 7.43 -31.79
C ASN A 11 -0.39 8.11 -31.23
N TYR A 12 -1.37 7.28 -30.87
CA TYR A 12 -2.60 7.71 -30.22
C TYR A 12 -2.71 7.06 -28.85
N GLN A 13 -3.34 7.75 -27.90
CA GLN A 13 -3.68 7.25 -26.57
C GLN A 13 -5.20 7.27 -26.41
N LEU A 14 -5.77 6.19 -25.88
CA LEU A 14 -7.19 6.15 -25.53
C LEU A 14 -7.47 7.11 -24.36
N THR A 15 -8.71 7.58 -24.27
CA THR A 15 -9.19 8.32 -23.09
C THR A 15 -10.22 7.47 -22.33
N LYS A 16 -10.75 8.00 -21.21
CA LYS A 16 -11.88 7.38 -20.49
C LYS A 16 -13.13 7.27 -21.37
N ASP A 17 -13.29 8.15 -22.37
CA ASP A 17 -14.37 8.10 -23.35
C ASP A 17 -13.92 7.29 -24.58
N PRO A 18 -14.59 6.17 -24.92
CA PRO A 18 -14.24 5.37 -26.10
C PRO A 18 -14.44 6.11 -27.44
N ALA A 19 -15.19 7.23 -27.44
CA ALA A 19 -15.36 8.09 -28.60
C ALA A 19 -14.29 9.19 -28.70
N THR A 20 -13.26 9.18 -27.85
CA THR A 20 -12.24 10.23 -27.80
C THR A 20 -10.84 9.63 -27.61
N VAL A 21 -9.88 10.07 -28.43
CA VAL A 21 -8.45 9.69 -28.33
C VAL A 21 -7.56 10.92 -28.27
N ILE A 22 -6.36 10.80 -27.71
CA ILE A 22 -5.33 11.84 -27.69
C ILE A 22 -4.30 11.50 -28.76
N ARG A 23 -3.99 12.45 -29.65
CA ARG A 23 -2.88 12.33 -30.60
C ARG A 23 -1.60 12.78 -29.93
N LEU A 24 -0.63 11.88 -29.75
CA LEU A 24 0.56 12.15 -28.94
C LEU A 24 1.58 13.13 -29.54
N PRO A 25 1.76 13.23 -30.88
CA PRO A 25 2.65 14.24 -31.47
C PRO A 25 2.37 15.69 -31.04
N ASP A 26 1.10 16.03 -30.78
CA ASP A 26 0.67 17.39 -30.43
C ASP A 26 -0.24 17.47 -29.19
N GLY A 27 -0.52 16.35 -28.55
CA GLY A 27 -1.43 16.25 -27.41
C GLY A 27 -2.89 16.57 -27.75
N ALA A 28 -3.26 16.59 -29.03
CA ALA A 28 -4.60 17.03 -29.43
C ALA A 28 -5.66 15.97 -29.10
N THR A 29 -6.74 16.39 -28.44
CA THR A 29 -7.93 15.57 -28.22
C THR A 29 -8.74 15.44 -29.52
N VAL A 30 -8.96 14.21 -29.96
CA VAL A 30 -9.62 13.84 -31.21
C VAL A 30 -10.90 13.05 -30.88
N PRO A 31 -12.08 13.71 -30.87
CA PRO A 31 -13.35 13.02 -30.74
C PRO A 31 -13.76 12.33 -32.06
N ARG A 32 -14.67 11.37 -31.99
CA ARG A 32 -15.12 10.52 -33.10
C ARG A 32 -15.64 11.26 -34.33
N HIS A 33 -16.17 12.46 -34.15
CA HIS A 33 -16.70 13.29 -35.22
C HIS A 33 -15.67 14.30 -35.78
N HIS A 34 -14.40 14.21 -35.37
CA HIS A 34 -13.34 15.10 -35.81
C HIS A 34 -12.60 14.56 -37.04
N ARG A 35 -12.11 15.45 -37.91
CA ARG A 35 -11.36 15.08 -39.13
C ARG A 35 -10.14 14.17 -38.89
N PHE A 36 -9.54 14.24 -37.70
CA PHE A 36 -8.37 13.43 -37.33
C PHE A 36 -8.75 12.03 -36.85
N TRP A 37 -10.04 11.74 -36.69
CA TRP A 37 -10.53 10.39 -36.37
C TRP A 37 -10.30 9.43 -37.53
N ASP A 38 -10.42 9.90 -38.77
CA ASP A 38 -10.16 9.09 -39.96
C ASP A 38 -8.68 8.68 -40.05
N GLU A 39 -7.76 9.56 -39.62
CA GLU A 39 -6.33 9.25 -39.51
C GLU A 39 -6.07 8.17 -38.44
N TYR A 40 -6.74 8.26 -37.29
CA TYR A 40 -6.69 7.23 -36.25
C TYR A 40 -7.21 5.87 -36.76
N GLN A 41 -8.33 5.86 -37.50
CA GLN A 41 -8.88 4.64 -38.11
C GLN A 41 -7.92 4.02 -39.14
N GLN A 42 -7.28 4.83 -39.98
CA GLN A 42 -6.30 4.37 -40.95
C GLN A 42 -5.03 3.82 -40.27
N TRP A 43 -4.61 4.45 -39.17
CA TRP A 43 -3.50 3.97 -38.37
C TRP A 43 -3.80 2.63 -37.67
N LEU A 44 -5.01 2.43 -37.14
CA LEU A 44 -5.44 1.11 -36.65
C LEU A 44 -5.41 0.06 -37.78
N ALA A 45 -5.92 0.41 -38.97
CA ALA A 45 -5.97 -0.49 -40.11
C ALA A 45 -4.58 -0.88 -40.66
N SER A 46 -3.56 -0.05 -40.42
CA SER A 46 -2.16 -0.38 -40.75
C SER A 46 -1.42 -1.14 -39.64
N GLY A 47 -2.11 -1.50 -38.55
CA GLY A 47 -1.57 -2.27 -37.44
C GLY A 47 -1.16 -1.44 -36.21
N GLY A 48 -1.54 -0.16 -36.15
CA GLY A 48 -1.32 0.69 -34.99
C GLY A 48 -2.08 0.20 -33.76
N VAL A 49 -1.42 0.25 -32.60
CA VAL A 49 -2.01 -0.14 -31.30
C VAL A 49 -2.01 1.07 -30.39
N PRO A 50 -3.18 1.64 -30.02
CA PRO A 50 -3.25 2.83 -29.19
C PRO A 50 -2.72 2.52 -27.79
N LEU A 51 -2.01 3.49 -27.22
CA LEU A 51 -1.64 3.43 -25.81
C LEU A 51 -2.92 3.49 -24.98
N LEU A 52 -3.02 2.60 -23.98
CA LEU A 52 -4.15 2.61 -23.07
C LEU A 52 -4.19 3.95 -22.33
N ALA A 53 -5.39 4.46 -22.07
CA ALA A 53 -5.56 5.57 -21.15
C ALA A 53 -4.85 5.18 -19.85
N MET A 54 -3.88 5.96 -19.39
CA MET A 54 -3.42 5.84 -18.01
C MET A 54 -4.67 6.06 -17.15
N MET A 55 -5.16 4.98 -16.55
CA MET A 55 -6.36 5.03 -15.74
C MET A 55 -5.93 5.70 -14.44
N GLU A 56 -6.02 7.03 -14.40
CA GLU A 56 -5.71 7.87 -13.24
C GLU A 56 -6.64 7.59 -12.05
N ASP A 57 -7.67 6.76 -12.29
CA ASP A 57 -8.67 6.25 -11.36
C ASP A 57 -8.52 4.74 -11.13
N ALA A 58 -7.34 4.15 -11.37
CA ALA A 58 -7.07 2.85 -10.77
C ALA A 58 -7.20 3.07 -9.26
N PRO A 59 -8.20 2.46 -8.58
CA PRO A 59 -8.36 2.67 -7.16
C PRO A 59 -7.03 2.28 -6.52
N GLU A 60 -6.39 3.21 -5.81
CA GLU A 60 -5.27 2.90 -4.94
C GLU A 60 -5.75 1.71 -4.11
N ALA A 61 -5.15 0.54 -4.33
CA ALA A 61 -5.65 -0.68 -3.72
C ALA A 61 -5.47 -0.52 -2.21
N GLU A 62 -6.57 -0.25 -1.50
CA GLU A 62 -6.60 -0.21 -0.04
C GLU A 62 -5.83 -1.44 0.47
N PRO A 63 -4.81 -1.24 1.32
CA PRO A 63 -3.96 -2.34 1.74
C PRO A 63 -4.83 -3.42 2.38
N GLU A 64 -4.61 -4.68 1.99
CA GLU A 64 -5.41 -5.79 2.51
C GLU A 64 -5.42 -5.75 4.04
N PRO A 65 -6.58 -5.98 4.69
CA PRO A 65 -6.70 -5.82 6.14
C PRO A 65 -5.72 -6.71 6.93
N ALA A 66 -5.32 -7.85 6.35
CA ALA A 66 -4.29 -8.72 6.90
C ALA A 66 -2.89 -8.08 6.92
N ILE A 67 -2.54 -7.27 5.91
CA ILE A 67 -1.27 -6.53 5.85
C ILE A 67 -1.27 -5.45 6.93
N VAL A 68 -2.34 -4.66 7.02
CA VAL A 68 -2.51 -3.61 8.03
C VAL A 68 -2.40 -4.19 9.44
N ALA A 69 -3.11 -5.29 9.71
CA ALA A 69 -3.08 -5.94 11.02
C ALA A 69 -1.71 -6.51 11.40
N ARG A 70 -0.98 -7.13 10.46
CA ARG A 70 0.40 -7.60 10.69
C ARG A 70 1.36 -6.45 10.95
N SER A 71 1.20 -5.33 10.23
CA SER A 71 1.99 -4.12 10.45
C SER A 71 1.77 -3.56 11.87
N TRP A 72 0.51 -3.43 12.30
CA TRP A 72 0.18 -3.00 13.65
C TRP A 72 0.78 -3.93 14.72
N ARG A 73 0.62 -5.25 14.56
CA ARG A 73 1.24 -6.23 15.46
C ARG A 73 2.76 -6.04 15.58
N ASN A 74 3.44 -5.82 14.46
CA ASN A 74 4.89 -5.58 14.44
C ASN A 74 5.25 -4.29 15.20
N GLN A 75 4.45 -3.24 15.04
CA GLN A 75 4.64 -1.96 15.76
C GLN A 75 4.49 -2.13 17.27
N GLU A 76 3.45 -2.84 17.74
CA GLU A 76 3.27 -3.11 19.18
C GLU A 76 4.41 -3.95 19.77
N LEU A 77 4.87 -4.98 19.04
CA LEU A 77 6.02 -5.78 19.44
C LEU A 77 7.31 -4.95 19.49
N ALA A 78 7.51 -4.02 18.56
CA ALA A 78 8.66 -3.12 18.58
C ALA A 78 8.58 -2.09 19.73
N ALA A 79 7.41 -1.50 19.95
CA ALA A 79 7.17 -0.50 20.99
C ALA A 79 7.40 -1.05 22.41
N SER A 80 7.13 -2.34 22.62
CA SER A 80 7.35 -3.02 23.90
C SER A 80 8.73 -3.68 24.05
N GLN A 81 9.55 -3.74 22.99
CA GLN A 81 10.82 -4.49 23.01
C GLN A 81 11.82 -3.92 24.02
N TRP A 82 11.96 -2.60 24.09
CA TRP A 82 12.93 -1.94 24.96
C TRP A 82 12.68 -2.20 26.45
N LEU A 83 11.41 -2.43 26.86
CA LEU A 83 11.06 -2.76 28.24
C LEU A 83 11.60 -4.14 28.63
N VAL A 84 11.52 -5.11 27.72
CA VAL A 84 12.05 -6.47 27.94
C VAL A 84 13.56 -6.46 28.03
N ASP A 85 14.21 -5.72 27.12
CA ASP A 85 15.67 -5.65 27.11
C ASP A 85 16.20 -4.92 28.35
N ARG A 86 15.55 -3.83 28.77
CA ARG A 86 15.89 -3.13 30.01
C ARG A 86 15.73 -4.01 31.24
N ASP A 87 14.62 -4.74 31.36
CA ASP A 87 14.40 -5.63 32.49
C ASP A 87 15.50 -6.71 32.58
N ARG A 88 15.89 -7.28 31.43
CA ARG A 88 17.02 -8.23 31.36
C ARG A 88 18.34 -7.58 31.79
N ASP A 89 18.61 -6.35 31.35
CA ASP A 89 19.82 -5.61 31.70
C ASP A 89 19.86 -5.29 33.21
N GLU A 90 18.74 -4.86 33.79
CA GLU A 90 18.61 -4.57 35.22
C GLU A 90 18.80 -5.85 36.07
N GLN A 91 18.23 -6.98 35.64
CA GLN A 91 18.45 -8.29 36.26
C GLN A 91 19.91 -8.71 36.21
N ALA A 92 20.57 -8.59 35.05
CA ALA A 92 21.97 -8.95 34.87
C ALA A 92 22.92 -8.07 35.70
N ALA A 93 22.57 -6.78 35.84
CA ALA A 93 23.31 -5.84 36.68
C ALA A 93 23.06 -6.01 38.18
N GLY A 94 22.04 -6.79 38.57
CA GLY A 94 21.61 -6.93 39.96
C GLY A 94 21.05 -5.62 40.55
N THR A 95 20.56 -4.71 39.70
CA THR A 95 19.96 -3.45 40.12
C THR A 95 18.46 -3.62 40.41
N PRO A 96 17.84 -2.71 41.18
CA PRO A 96 16.39 -2.71 41.33
C PRO A 96 15.69 -2.65 39.97
N LEU A 97 14.72 -3.53 39.76
CA LEU A 97 13.91 -3.54 38.53
C LEU A 97 12.95 -2.36 38.52
N THR A 98 12.81 -1.72 37.37
CA THR A 98 11.86 -0.62 37.22
C THR A 98 10.42 -1.12 37.08
N LEU A 99 10.22 -2.27 36.42
CA LEU A 99 8.92 -2.94 36.38
C LEU A 99 8.77 -3.86 37.59
N SER A 100 7.55 -3.97 38.12
CA SER A 100 7.25 -5.04 39.06
C SER A 100 7.26 -6.39 38.34
N SER A 101 7.46 -7.49 39.08
CA SER A 101 7.38 -8.84 38.50
C SER A 101 6.05 -9.09 37.80
N ASP A 102 4.94 -8.58 38.36
CA ASP A 102 3.60 -8.73 37.78
C ASP A 102 3.47 -7.95 36.47
N GLN A 103 3.97 -6.70 36.43
CA GLN A 103 4.00 -5.90 35.20
C GLN A 103 4.85 -6.56 34.12
N TYR A 104 6.01 -7.10 34.49
CA TYR A 104 6.87 -7.80 33.54
C TYR A 104 6.18 -9.06 32.97
N HIS A 105 5.51 -9.86 33.80
CA HIS A 105 4.74 -11.01 33.32
C HIS A 105 3.57 -10.60 32.42
N GLU A 106 2.78 -9.59 32.81
CA GLU A 106 1.69 -9.06 31.97
C GLU A 106 2.21 -8.58 30.60
N LEU A 107 3.39 -7.98 30.56
CA LEU A 107 4.03 -7.56 29.30
C LEU A 107 4.40 -8.77 28.42
N LEU A 108 4.94 -9.82 29.02
CA LEU A 108 5.32 -11.02 28.29
C LEU A 108 4.09 -11.75 27.72
N ASP A 109 3.03 -11.88 28.51
CA ASP A 109 1.76 -12.47 28.09
C ASP A 109 1.14 -11.66 26.94
N TYR A 110 1.05 -10.35 27.08
CA TYR A 110 0.57 -9.46 26.02
C TYR A 110 1.37 -9.62 24.71
N ARG A 111 2.71 -9.67 24.81
CA ARG A 111 3.58 -9.88 23.64
C ARG A 111 3.42 -11.26 23.02
N GLN A 112 3.09 -12.28 23.82
CA GLN A 112 2.80 -13.62 23.32
C GLN A 112 1.47 -13.64 22.57
N ASP A 113 0.41 -13.04 23.13
CA ASP A 113 -0.89 -12.91 22.48
C ASP A 113 -0.78 -12.20 21.12
N LEU A 114 0.05 -11.15 21.03
CA LEU A 114 0.35 -10.48 19.75
C LEU A 114 0.96 -11.42 18.71
N ARG A 115 1.87 -12.31 19.12
CA ARG A 115 2.52 -13.27 18.21
C ARG A 115 1.55 -14.34 17.72
N ASP A 116 0.65 -14.77 18.59
CA ASP A 116 -0.32 -15.83 18.32
C ASP A 116 -1.57 -15.33 17.58
N TRP A 117 -1.88 -14.03 17.68
CA TRP A 117 -3.05 -13.41 17.08
C TRP A 117 -3.27 -13.73 15.58
N PRO A 118 -2.25 -13.69 14.69
CA PRO A 118 -2.42 -14.05 13.27
C PRO A 118 -2.85 -15.49 13.01
N SER A 119 -2.69 -16.39 13.99
CA SER A 119 -3.10 -17.79 13.92
C SER A 119 -4.53 -18.02 14.43
N THR A 120 -5.19 -16.98 14.98
CA THR A 120 -6.56 -17.08 15.48
C THR A 120 -7.58 -16.96 14.35
N ALA A 121 -8.74 -17.60 14.53
CA ALA A 121 -9.83 -17.57 13.55
C ALA A 121 -10.43 -16.17 13.31
N ASN A 122 -10.23 -15.22 14.24
CA ASN A 122 -10.79 -13.87 14.17
C ASN A 122 -9.83 -12.85 13.54
N PHE A 123 -8.60 -13.24 13.21
CA PHE A 123 -7.68 -12.37 12.47
C PHE A 123 -8.26 -12.03 11.08
N PRO A 124 -8.16 -10.78 10.58
CA PRO A 124 -7.52 -9.58 11.14
C PRO A 124 -8.50 -8.60 11.82
N LYS A 125 -9.61 -9.07 12.40
CA LYS A 125 -10.66 -8.18 12.91
C LYS A 125 -10.19 -7.37 14.12
N ASP A 126 -10.50 -6.06 14.12
CA ASP A 126 -10.08 -5.14 15.19
C ASP A 126 -10.51 -5.58 16.59
N PHE A 127 -11.73 -6.11 16.74
CA PHE A 127 -12.25 -6.57 18.04
C PHE A 127 -11.47 -7.76 18.63
N SER A 128 -10.66 -8.44 17.82
CA SER A 128 -9.86 -9.58 18.24
C SER A 128 -8.43 -9.22 18.61
N LYS A 129 -8.05 -7.95 18.50
CA LYS A 129 -6.72 -7.46 18.87
C LYS A 129 -6.46 -7.73 20.36
N PRO A 130 -5.28 -8.27 20.72
CA PRO A 130 -4.86 -8.36 22.11
C PRO A 130 -4.89 -6.98 22.78
N LEU A 131 -5.39 -6.93 24.01
CA LEU A 131 -5.51 -5.69 24.78
C LEU A 131 -4.21 -5.42 25.54
N ALA A 132 -3.62 -4.26 25.30
CA ALA A 132 -2.46 -3.79 26.04
C ALA A 132 -2.77 -3.65 27.55
N PRO A 133 -1.85 -4.04 28.44
CA PRO A 133 -1.96 -3.76 29.87
C PRO A 133 -2.15 -2.27 30.15
N VAL A 134 -2.92 -1.92 31.18
CA VAL A 134 -3.32 -0.53 31.47
C VAL A 134 -2.09 0.36 31.74
N TRP A 135 -1.11 -0.17 32.47
CA TRP A 135 0.14 0.52 32.77
C TRP A 135 1.06 0.62 31.53
N PHE A 136 0.91 -0.29 30.56
CA PHE A 136 1.73 -0.34 29.36
C PHE A 136 1.28 0.65 28.30
N LYS A 137 -0.01 1.06 28.30
CA LYS A 137 -0.62 1.96 27.29
C LYS A 137 0.37 3.02 26.82
N THR A 138 1.07 2.66 25.76
CA THR A 138 2.23 3.39 25.30
C THR A 138 1.68 4.61 24.60
N THR A 139 2.19 5.76 25.02
CA THR A 139 2.20 7.06 24.36
C THR A 139 2.07 6.99 22.83
N ALA A 140 0.85 6.80 22.33
CA ALA A 140 0.49 6.97 20.92
C ALA A 140 -0.05 8.40 20.69
N ASN A 141 0.62 9.38 21.28
CA ASN A 141 0.45 10.80 20.96
C ASN A 141 1.80 11.35 20.52
N GLY A 142 1.95 11.49 19.22
CA GLY A 142 3.14 11.96 18.51
C GLY A 142 3.11 11.27 17.15
N THR A 143 2.57 11.84 16.08
CA THR A 143 2.57 13.24 15.64
C THR A 143 1.38 13.48 14.72
#